data_AF-A0A1V3TUJ5-F1
#
_entry.id   AF-A0A1V3TUJ5-F1
#
_cell.length_a   1.000
_cell.length_b   1.000
_cell.length_c   1.000
_cell.angle_alpha   90.00
_cell.angle_beta   90.00
_cell.angle_gamma   90.00
#
_symmetry.space_group_name_H-M   'P 1'
#
loop_
_entity.id
_entity.type
_entity.pdbx_description
1 polymer ?
#
loop_
_entity_poly.entity_id
_entity_poly.type
_entity_poly.pdbx_seq_one_letter_code
_entity_poly.pdbx_strand_id
1 'polypeptide(L)'
;MLMPLDVTNIGHESFEAINRNGTIEIEVQVSKQTGNRAQRLGDGIFVPPTDNHVDVHTITMASGASAWASASDIGRRNLTVSGVLGILHIDFQLSSAISSTGSQVIANLPNDAPTPTTLVEVQIGTGTVFIEANSRQIKAQNLARSTRYIVHFAGFFQ
;
A
#
# COMPACT_ATOMS: atom_id res chain seq x y z
N MET A 1 -42.61 -32.07 -12.59
CA MET A 1 -41.89 -30.93 -13.20
C MET A 1 -41.38 -30.07 -12.05
N LEU A 2 -40.08 -30.07 -11.77
CA LEU A 2 -39.51 -29.24 -10.70
C LEU A 2 -39.38 -27.81 -11.25
N MET A 3 -40.03 -26.85 -10.59
CA MET A 3 -39.85 -25.44 -10.91
C MET A 3 -38.53 -24.98 -10.29
N PRO A 4 -37.63 -24.31 -11.05
CA PRO A 4 -36.44 -23.71 -10.47
C PRO A 4 -36.86 -22.59 -9.51
N LEU A 5 -36.24 -22.57 -8.34
CA LEU A 5 -36.36 -21.45 -7.41
C LEU A 5 -35.50 -20.31 -7.96
N ASP A 6 -36.14 -19.27 -8.45
CA ASP A 6 -35.46 -18.09 -8.98
C ASP A 6 -35.22 -17.09 -7.84
N VAL A 7 -34.00 -17.07 -7.32
CA VAL A 7 -33.63 -16.18 -6.21
C VAL A 7 -33.00 -14.91 -6.79
N THR A 8 -33.85 -13.93 -7.09
CA THR A 8 -33.43 -12.59 -7.46
C THR A 8 -33.61 -11.70 -6.23
N ASN A 9 -32.58 -10.92 -5.85
CA ASN A 9 -32.62 -9.87 -4.82
C ASN A 9 -32.27 -10.25 -3.35
N ILE A 10 -31.24 -11.08 -3.12
CA ILE A 10 -30.61 -11.22 -1.78
C ILE A 10 -29.67 -10.03 -1.53
N GLY A 11 -30.23 -8.87 -1.19
CA GLY A 11 -29.42 -7.69 -0.84
C GLY A 11 -28.69 -7.93 0.48
N HIS A 12 -27.40 -8.28 0.46
CA HIS A 12 -26.53 -8.45 1.65
C HIS A 12 -27.07 -9.37 2.78
N GLU A 13 -28.16 -10.10 2.53
CA GLU A 13 -28.77 -11.02 3.49
C GLU A 13 -28.24 -12.43 3.29
N SER A 14 -28.12 -13.16 4.40
CA SER A 14 -27.57 -14.51 4.46
C SER A 14 -28.40 -15.50 3.63
N PHE A 15 -27.72 -16.36 2.88
CA PHE A 15 -28.33 -17.54 2.27
C PHE A 15 -28.42 -18.66 3.31
N GLU A 16 -29.63 -18.94 3.82
CA GLU A 16 -29.88 -20.05 4.74
C GLU A 16 -30.31 -21.29 3.95
N ALA A 17 -29.46 -22.32 3.93
CA ALA A 17 -29.76 -23.60 3.30
C ALA A 17 -30.00 -24.69 4.35
N ILE A 18 -31.19 -25.30 4.31
CA ILE A 18 -31.56 -26.38 5.23
C ILE A 18 -31.09 -27.71 4.64
N ASN A 19 -30.07 -28.32 5.26
CA ASN A 19 -29.61 -29.66 4.92
C ASN A 19 -30.65 -30.70 5.36
N ARG A 20 -31.34 -31.34 4.41
CA ARG A 20 -32.33 -32.40 4.72
C ARG A 20 -31.85 -33.82 4.48
N ASN A 21 -30.67 -34.08 3.93
CA ASN A 21 -30.20 -35.44 3.60
C ASN A 21 -28.67 -35.56 3.39
N GLY A 22 -27.88 -34.72 4.04
CA GLY A 22 -26.42 -34.81 4.05
C GLY A 22 -25.68 -33.99 3.00
N THR A 23 -26.35 -33.44 1.98
CA THR A 23 -25.73 -32.61 0.95
C THR A 23 -26.57 -31.40 0.58
N ILE A 24 -25.90 -30.25 0.46
CA ILE A 24 -26.42 -29.03 -0.17
C ILE A 24 -25.55 -28.80 -1.41
N GLU A 25 -26.17 -28.81 -2.59
CA GLU A 25 -25.50 -28.51 -3.86
C GLU A 25 -25.83 -27.08 -4.28
N ILE A 26 -24.80 -26.26 -4.51
CA ILE A 26 -24.94 -24.87 -4.95
C ILE A 26 -24.09 -24.71 -6.20
N GLU A 27 -24.72 -24.24 -7.29
CA GLU A 27 -24.00 -23.78 -8.47
C GLU A 27 -23.54 -22.34 -8.25
N VAL A 28 -22.23 -22.14 -8.12
CA VAL A 28 -21.63 -20.81 -7.96
C VAL A 28 -21.09 -20.36 -9.31
N GLN A 29 -21.70 -19.34 -9.90
CA GLN A 29 -21.16 -18.70 -11.09
C GLN A 29 -20.03 -17.73 -10.71
N VAL A 30 -18.78 -18.09 -11.02
CA VAL A 30 -17.63 -17.19 -10.90
C VAL A 30 -17.50 -16.35 -12.18
N SER A 31 -17.31 -15.04 -12.05
CA SER A 31 -17.13 -14.11 -13.19
C SER A 31 -16.03 -14.59 -14.14
N LYS A 32 -16.25 -14.46 -15.46
CA LYS A 32 -15.28 -14.81 -16.52
C LYS A 32 -14.16 -13.77 -16.71
N GLN A 33 -14.13 -12.70 -15.90
CA GLN A 33 -13.06 -11.70 -15.96
C GLN A 33 -11.73 -12.32 -15.53
N THR A 34 -10.67 -12.01 -16.27
CA THR A 34 -9.28 -12.38 -15.94
C THR A 34 -8.94 -11.92 -14.52
N GLY A 35 -8.46 -12.84 -13.67
CA GLY A 35 -8.09 -12.56 -12.28
C GLY A 35 -9.04 -13.17 -11.23
N ASN A 36 -10.32 -13.37 -11.59
CA ASN A 36 -11.25 -14.09 -10.70
C ASN A 36 -10.97 -15.59 -10.73
N ARG A 37 -10.50 -16.16 -9.62
CA ARG A 37 -10.33 -17.62 -9.45
C ARG A 37 -10.97 -18.04 -8.14
N ALA A 38 -12.02 -18.86 -8.14
CA ALA A 38 -12.38 -19.58 -6.92
C ALA A 38 -11.54 -20.86 -6.87
N GLN A 39 -10.77 -21.05 -5.80
CA GLN A 39 -9.99 -22.26 -5.55
C GLN A 39 -10.59 -23.01 -4.37
N ARG A 40 -10.74 -24.33 -4.50
CA ARG A 40 -11.07 -25.18 -3.35
C ARG A 40 -9.79 -25.48 -2.55
N LEU A 41 -9.80 -25.18 -1.26
CA LEU A 41 -8.78 -25.58 -0.27
C LEU A 41 -9.33 -26.69 0.63
N GLY A 42 -8.48 -27.24 1.50
CA GLY A 42 -8.87 -28.27 2.47
C GLY A 42 -9.90 -27.78 3.51
N ASP A 43 -10.00 -26.48 3.69
CA ASP A 43 -10.80 -25.78 4.70
C ASP A 43 -11.91 -24.88 4.11
N GLY A 44 -12.03 -24.75 2.78
CA GLY A 44 -13.11 -23.95 2.19
C GLY A 44 -12.92 -23.55 0.73
N ILE A 45 -13.74 -22.62 0.27
CA ILE A 45 -13.57 -21.93 -1.01
C ILE A 45 -12.71 -20.69 -0.74
N PHE A 46 -11.52 -20.66 -1.32
CA PHE A 46 -10.60 -19.54 -1.31
C PHE A 46 -10.81 -18.69 -2.56
N VAL A 47 -11.04 -17.40 -2.35
CA VAL A 47 -10.97 -16.39 -3.41
C VAL A 47 -9.64 -15.64 -3.18
N PRO A 48 -8.61 -15.84 -4.03
CA PRO A 48 -7.42 -15.03 -3.97
C PRO A 48 -7.82 -13.57 -4.20
N PRO A 49 -7.17 -12.62 -3.50
CA PRO A 49 -7.35 -11.19 -3.78
C PRO A 49 -7.21 -10.96 -5.28
N THR A 50 -8.21 -10.33 -5.89
CA THR A 50 -8.31 -10.24 -7.34
C THR A 50 -7.31 -9.28 -7.98
N ASP A 51 -6.64 -8.44 -7.20
CA ASP A 51 -6.02 -7.26 -7.79
C ASP A 51 -4.50 -7.35 -7.90
N ASN A 52 -4.03 -6.78 -9.01
CA ASN A 52 -2.94 -5.81 -8.98
C ASN A 52 -3.29 -4.72 -7.93
N HIS A 53 -3.35 -5.08 -6.65
CA HIS A 53 -3.79 -4.20 -5.60
C HIS A 53 -2.69 -3.18 -5.44
N VAL A 54 -3.00 -1.95 -5.84
CA VAL A 54 -2.12 -0.82 -5.69
C VAL A 54 -2.54 -0.13 -4.40
N ASP A 55 -1.88 -0.49 -3.31
CA ASP A 55 -2.03 0.17 -2.01
C ASP A 55 -1.36 1.53 -2.05
N VAL A 56 -2.07 2.58 -1.66
CA VAL A 56 -1.52 3.94 -1.59
C VAL A 56 -1.59 4.42 -0.15
N HIS A 57 -0.42 4.56 0.48
CA HIS A 57 -0.28 5.03 1.85
C HIS A 57 0.20 6.48 1.86
N THR A 58 -0.54 7.35 2.54
CA THR A 58 -0.18 8.77 2.65
C THR A 58 0.94 8.96 3.67
N ILE A 59 1.98 9.69 3.28
CA ILE A 59 3.16 9.93 4.10
C ILE A 59 2.99 11.23 4.90
N THR A 60 3.35 11.20 6.18
CA THR A 60 3.30 12.37 7.07
C THR A 60 4.68 12.99 7.24
N MET A 61 4.80 14.31 7.07
CA MET A 61 6.06 15.02 7.27
C MET A 61 6.45 15.08 8.75
N ALA A 62 7.74 14.98 9.04
CA ALA A 62 8.29 15.19 10.38
C ALA A 62 8.58 16.68 10.64
N SER A 63 8.75 17.09 11.90
CA SER A 63 8.90 18.50 12.30
C SER A 63 10.04 19.27 11.60
N GLY A 64 11.07 18.58 11.13
CA GLY A 64 12.22 19.18 10.46
C GLY A 64 12.06 19.33 8.94
N ALA A 65 10.90 19.00 8.38
CA ALA A 65 10.60 19.13 6.97
C ALA A 65 9.13 19.51 6.75
N SER A 66 8.86 20.22 5.66
CA SER A 66 7.52 20.57 5.24
C SER A 66 7.26 20.06 3.84
N ALA A 67 6.01 19.69 3.57
CA ALA A 67 5.55 19.49 2.21
C ALA A 67 5.75 20.79 1.43
N TRP A 68 6.28 20.71 0.21
CA TRP A 68 6.38 21.91 -0.65
C TRP A 68 5.02 22.30 -1.25
N ALA A 69 4.12 21.33 -1.45
CA ALA A 69 2.75 21.55 -1.91
C ALA A 69 1.72 21.50 -0.76
N SER A 70 0.55 22.12 -0.96
CA SER A 70 -0.53 22.14 0.02
C SER A 70 -0.94 20.72 0.48
N ALA A 71 -1.53 20.61 1.66
CA ALA A 71 -1.93 19.34 2.26
C ALA A 71 -2.87 18.49 1.39
N SER A 72 -3.60 19.10 0.44
CA SER A 72 -4.52 18.41 -0.48
C SER A 72 -3.83 17.66 -1.63
N ASP A 73 -2.54 17.90 -1.89
CA ASP A 73 -1.79 17.18 -2.95
C ASP A 73 -1.23 15.84 -2.43
N ILE A 74 -2.13 14.90 -2.10
CA ILE A 74 -1.79 13.55 -1.59
C ILE A 74 -0.92 12.77 -2.60
N GLY A 75 -1.06 13.05 -3.90
CA GLY A 75 -0.24 12.46 -4.96
C GLY A 75 1.25 12.79 -4.90
N ARG A 76 1.66 13.73 -4.03
CA ARG A 76 3.06 14.16 -3.90
C ARG A 76 3.83 13.59 -2.69
N ARG A 77 3.14 12.78 -1.87
CA ARG A 77 3.68 12.18 -0.63
C ARG A 77 2.99 10.86 -0.35
N ASN A 78 3.39 9.82 -1.07
CA ASN A 78 2.80 8.51 -0.91
C ASN A 78 3.82 7.40 -1.07
N LEU A 79 3.50 6.27 -0.45
CA LEU A 79 4.05 4.97 -0.81
C LEU A 79 2.97 4.25 -1.60
N THR A 80 3.28 3.88 -2.83
CA THR A 80 2.43 3.07 -3.71
C THR A 80 2.99 1.65 -3.74
N VAL A 81 2.22 0.63 -3.37
CA VAL A 81 2.68 -0.76 -3.27
C VAL A 81 1.83 -1.66 -4.15
N SER A 82 2.49 -2.49 -4.96
CA SER A 82 1.86 -3.52 -5.78
C SER A 82 2.57 -4.85 -5.53
N GLY A 83 1.92 -5.75 -4.80
CA GLY A 83 2.57 -6.95 -4.28
C GLY A 83 3.69 -6.57 -3.29
N VAL A 84 4.93 -6.98 -3.58
CA VAL A 84 6.09 -6.58 -2.76
C VAL A 84 6.80 -5.34 -3.29
N LEU A 85 6.50 -4.85 -4.50
CA LEU A 85 7.18 -3.68 -5.04
C LEU A 85 6.52 -2.41 -4.52
N GLY A 86 7.29 -1.57 -3.84
CA GLY A 86 6.85 -0.25 -3.39
C GLY A 86 7.61 0.87 -4.08
N ILE A 87 6.88 1.92 -4.48
CA ILE A 87 7.42 3.18 -4.98
C ILE A 87 7.06 4.26 -3.97
N LEU A 88 8.07 4.85 -3.36
CA LEU A 88 7.90 5.95 -2.43
C LEU A 88 8.21 7.26 -3.14
N HIS A 89 7.25 8.19 -3.10
CA HIS A 89 7.36 9.53 -3.67
C HIS A 89 7.21 10.60 -2.58
N ILE A 90 8.16 11.54 -2.50
CA ILE A 90 8.10 12.68 -1.56
C ILE A 90 8.56 13.97 -2.25
N ASP A 91 7.73 15.01 -2.12
CA ASP A 91 8.02 16.42 -2.46
C ASP A 91 8.08 17.28 -1.19
N PHE A 92 9.28 17.75 -0.83
CA PHE A 92 9.53 18.41 0.45
C PHE A 92 10.56 19.54 0.39
N GLN A 93 10.62 20.30 1.47
CA GLN A 93 11.68 21.24 1.79
C GLN A 93 12.06 21.08 3.26
N LEU A 94 13.32 21.33 3.59
CA LEU A 94 13.80 21.33 4.97
C LEU A 94 13.63 22.68 5.66
N SER A 95 13.26 22.63 6.95
CA SER A 95 13.23 23.82 7.82
C SER A 95 14.62 24.25 8.29
N SER A 96 15.60 23.35 8.29
CA SER A 96 17.02 23.59 8.57
C SER A 96 17.91 22.64 7.78
N ALA A 97 19.14 23.05 7.48
CA ALA A 97 20.06 22.21 6.73
C ALA A 97 20.50 21.02 7.60
N ILE A 98 20.68 19.85 6.97
CA ILE A 98 21.18 18.64 7.64
C ILE A 98 22.67 18.52 7.33
N SER A 99 23.52 18.34 8.36
CA SER A 99 24.97 18.23 8.19
C SER A 99 25.39 16.96 7.43
N SER A 100 26.64 16.91 6.97
CA SER A 100 27.22 15.74 6.31
C SER A 100 27.49 14.54 7.23
N THR A 101 27.46 14.72 8.55
CA THR A 101 27.77 13.70 9.55
C THR A 101 26.56 13.21 10.34
N GLY A 102 25.37 13.74 10.07
CA GLY A 102 24.14 13.41 10.79
C GLY A 102 22.96 13.22 9.84
N SER A 103 21.96 12.46 10.29
CA SER A 103 20.70 12.26 9.58
C SER A 103 19.53 12.81 10.39
N GLN A 104 18.46 13.17 9.69
CA GLN A 104 17.23 13.66 10.30
C GLN A 104 16.03 12.94 9.69
N VAL A 105 15.05 12.57 10.51
CA VAL A 105 13.74 12.11 10.01
C VAL A 105 13.05 13.28 9.32
N ILE A 106 12.67 13.09 8.06
CA ILE A 106 11.95 14.07 7.25
C ILE A 106 10.47 13.70 7.07
N ALA A 107 10.14 12.42 7.18
CA ALA A 107 8.78 11.93 7.02
C ALA A 107 8.62 10.54 7.62
N ASN A 108 7.37 10.13 7.84
CA ASN A 108 7.01 8.82 8.37
C ASN A 108 5.97 8.15 7.47
N LEU A 109 6.18 6.87 7.21
CA LEU A 109 5.12 5.98 6.73
C LEU A 109 4.05 5.81 7.82
N PRO A 110 2.76 5.67 7.46
CA PRO A 110 1.72 5.40 8.43
C PRO A 110 1.87 3.98 9.02
N ASN A 111 1.18 3.71 10.13
CA ASN A 111 1.34 2.46 10.88
C ASN A 111 0.86 1.22 10.10
N ASP A 112 -0.06 1.41 9.17
CA ASP A 112 -0.67 0.39 8.32
C ASP A 112 0.06 0.17 6.99
N ALA A 113 1.05 1.00 6.64
CA ALA A 113 1.88 0.76 5.46
C ALA A 113 2.79 -0.45 5.65
N PRO A 114 3.24 -1.14 4.60
CA PRO A 114 4.36 -2.07 4.73
C PRO A 114 5.69 -1.31 4.94
N THR A 115 6.75 -2.01 5.33
CA THR A 115 8.10 -1.45 5.55
C THR A 115 9.10 -2.08 4.58
N PRO A 116 10.20 -1.39 4.23
CA PRO A 116 11.14 -1.91 3.25
C PRO A 116 11.92 -3.11 3.82
N THR A 117 12.18 -4.12 3.00
CA THR A 117 12.91 -5.33 3.42
C THR A 117 14.42 -5.11 3.54
N THR A 118 14.94 -4.10 2.85
CA THR A 118 16.35 -3.66 2.86
C THR A 118 16.42 -2.15 2.99
N LEU A 119 17.63 -1.59 3.12
CA LEU A 119 17.85 -0.16 2.89
C LEU A 119 17.36 0.19 1.47
N VAL A 120 16.59 1.29 1.37
CA VAL A 120 16.24 1.91 0.10
C VAL A 120 16.71 3.36 0.16
N GLU A 121 17.46 3.78 -0.85
CA GLU A 121 18.21 5.03 -0.82
C GLU A 121 18.26 5.68 -2.20
N VAL A 122 18.24 7.01 -2.22
CA VAL A 122 18.53 7.82 -3.41
C VAL A 122 19.52 8.94 -3.08
N GLN A 123 20.57 9.05 -3.88
CA GLN A 123 21.55 10.12 -3.77
C GLN A 123 21.03 11.41 -4.42
N ILE A 124 21.23 12.55 -3.75
CA ILE A 124 20.95 13.90 -4.26
C ILE A 124 22.22 14.74 -4.12
N GLY A 125 22.96 14.90 -5.22
CA GLY A 125 24.25 15.59 -5.17
C GLY A 125 25.21 14.88 -4.22
N THR A 126 25.62 15.55 -3.13
CA THR A 126 26.47 14.99 -2.07
C THR A 126 25.68 14.52 -0.84
N GLY A 127 24.34 14.60 -0.87
CA GLY A 127 23.45 14.11 0.18
C GLY A 127 22.58 12.96 -0.28
N THR A 128 21.66 12.55 0.59
CA THR A 128 20.84 11.36 0.39
C THR A 128 19.50 11.45 1.10
N VAL A 129 18.50 10.74 0.55
CA VAL A 129 17.24 10.40 1.23
C VAL A 129 17.12 8.89 1.25
N PHE A 130 16.80 8.33 2.41
CA PHE A 130 16.77 6.88 2.61
C PHE A 130 15.73 6.45 3.64
N ILE A 131 15.42 5.16 3.60
CA ILE A 131 14.64 4.46 4.62
C ILE A 131 15.35 3.13 4.92
N GLU A 132 15.62 2.89 6.21
CA GLU A 132 16.27 1.66 6.66
C GLU A 132 15.31 0.46 6.61
N ALA A 133 15.87 -0.74 6.52
CA ALA A 133 15.09 -1.98 6.57
C ALA A 133 14.21 -2.03 7.83
N ASN A 134 12.95 -2.45 7.67
CA ASN A 134 11.94 -2.56 8.73
C ASN A 134 11.62 -1.24 9.46
N SER A 135 11.99 -0.10 8.88
CA SER A 135 11.69 1.22 9.45
C SER A 135 10.50 1.87 8.76
N ARG A 136 9.84 2.77 9.49
CA ARG A 136 8.84 3.70 8.94
C ARG A 136 9.38 5.12 8.78
N GLN A 137 10.59 5.37 9.25
CA GLN A 137 11.20 6.69 9.25
C GLN A 137 11.99 6.92 7.97
N ILE A 138 11.51 7.84 7.15
CA ILE A 138 12.27 8.35 6.02
C ILE A 138 13.23 9.42 6.54
N LYS A 139 14.52 9.21 6.31
CA LYS A 139 15.61 10.06 6.78
C LYS A 139 16.29 10.74 5.59
N ALA A 140 16.96 11.85 5.87
CA ALA A 140 17.84 12.51 4.92
C ALA A 140 19.15 12.95 5.58
N GLN A 141 20.18 13.15 4.78
CA GLN A 141 21.51 13.58 5.21
C GLN A 141 22.15 14.52 4.17
N ASN A 142 22.93 15.49 4.66
CA ASN A 142 23.67 16.45 3.85
C ASN A 142 22.81 17.23 2.81
N LEU A 143 21.61 17.64 3.21
CA LEU A 143 20.69 18.41 2.37
C LEU A 143 20.56 19.85 2.88
N ALA A 144 20.45 20.79 1.94
CA ALA A 144 20.34 22.22 2.23
C ALA A 144 18.91 22.60 2.64
N ARG A 145 18.79 23.60 3.51
CA ARG A 145 17.50 24.27 3.74
C ARG A 145 17.08 25.08 2.51
N SER A 146 15.79 25.40 2.42
CA SER A 146 15.26 26.29 1.37
C SER A 146 15.40 25.78 -0.07
N THR A 147 15.74 24.51 -0.24
CA THR A 147 15.74 23.81 -1.53
C THR A 147 14.53 22.87 -1.59
N ARG A 148 13.84 22.85 -2.73
CA ARG A 148 12.79 21.87 -3.02
C ARG A 148 13.43 20.56 -3.47
N TYR A 149 13.07 19.47 -2.82
CA TYR A 149 13.50 18.13 -3.15
C TYR A 149 12.30 17.30 -3.60
N ILE A 150 12.41 16.65 -4.76
CA ILE A 150 11.43 15.70 -5.28
C ILE A 150 12.17 14.39 -5.50
N VAL A 151 11.82 13.37 -4.72
CA VAL A 151 12.46 12.06 -4.79
C VAL A 151 11.46 10.97 -5.04
N HIS A 152 11.90 9.97 -5.80
CA HIS A 152 11.23 8.69 -5.96
C HIS A 152 12.27 7.62 -5.72
N PHE A 153 11.95 6.63 -4.89
CA PHE A 153 12.77 5.44 -4.77
C PHE A 153 11.90 4.20 -4.69
N ALA A 154 12.36 3.15 -5.36
CA ALA A 154 11.70 1.86 -5.43
C ALA A 154 12.41 0.85 -4.54
N GLY A 155 11.64 -0.01 -3.89
CA GLY A 155 12.18 -1.07 -3.06
C GLY A 155 11.16 -2.19 -2.87
N PHE A 156 11.57 -3.22 -2.14
CA PHE A 156 10.66 -4.28 -1.74
C PHE A 156 10.09 -3.98 -0.35
N PHE A 157 8.78 -4.10 -0.17
CA PHE A 157 8.05 -3.76 1.05
C PHE A 157 7.16 -4.94 1.50
N GLN A 158 7.08 -5.15 2.81
CA GLN A 158 6.23 -6.16 3.46
C GLN A 158 5.74 -5.73 4.84
#